data_AF-A0A941M389-F1
#
_entry.id   AF-A0A941M389-F1
#
_cell.length_a   1.000
_cell.length_b   1.000
_cell.length_c   1.000
_cell.angle_alpha   90.00
_cell.angle_beta   90.00
_cell.angle_gamma   90.00
#
_symmetry.space_group_name_H-M   'P 1'
#
loop_
_entity.id
_entity.type
_entity.pdbx_description
1 polymer ?
#
loop_
_entity_poly.entity_id
_entity_poly.type
_entity_poly.pdbx_seq_one_letter_code
_entity_poly.pdbx_strand_id
1 'polypeptide(L)'
;MQIKYLHKNVYKLSNYALSQEKCEAHRKKYEEPVKKWEKLKKQGCNDQIASEFSGISRATYFRYKAILSKLMKGVLPPSKRPKMLRKPQWGESEMQLVLKLRRENPTYGKAKISVILKRDHTLISKDHKNLVRDAERALTF
;
A
#
# COMPACT_ATOMS: atom_id res chain seq x y z
N MET A 1 -39.27 9.35 4.08
CA MET A 1 -38.46 10.19 4.99
C MET A 1 -37.01 9.74 4.91
N GLN A 2 -36.11 10.54 4.34
CA GLN A 2 -34.71 10.14 4.17
C GLN A 2 -33.85 10.75 5.28
N ILE A 3 -33.14 9.92 6.02
CA ILE A 3 -32.14 10.36 6.99
C ILE A 3 -30.90 10.79 6.20
N LYS A 4 -30.58 12.09 6.21
CA LYS A 4 -29.43 12.64 5.47
C LYS A 4 -28.11 12.49 6.23
N TYR A 5 -28.15 12.42 7.56
CA TYR A 5 -26.97 12.29 8.41
C TYR A 5 -27.37 11.76 9.80
N LEU A 6 -26.43 11.08 10.46
CA LEU A 6 -26.57 10.61 11.84
C LEU A 6 -26.03 11.66 12.82
N HIS A 7 -26.35 11.51 14.10
CA HIS A 7 -25.79 12.36 15.14
C HIS A 7 -24.26 12.20 15.22
N LYS A 8 -23.53 13.29 15.51
CA LYS A 8 -22.04 13.32 15.54
C LYS A 8 -21.44 12.22 16.43
N ASN A 9 -22.12 11.88 17.53
CA ASN A 9 -21.67 10.83 18.45
C ASN A 9 -21.63 9.45 17.79
N VAL A 10 -22.52 9.16 16.83
CA VAL A 10 -22.54 7.87 16.13
C VAL A 10 -21.27 7.69 15.30
N TYR A 11 -20.84 8.75 14.58
CA TYR A 11 -19.57 8.73 13.83
C TYR A 11 -18.33 8.68 14.75
N LYS A 12 -18.40 9.28 15.94
CA LYS A 12 -17.30 9.22 16.93
C LYS A 12 -17.15 7.81 17.48
N LEU A 13 -18.27 7.15 17.82
CA LEU A 13 -18.30 5.78 18.29
C LEU A 13 -17.85 4.80 17.20
N SER A 14 -18.28 4.99 15.95
CA SER A 14 -17.84 4.13 14.84
C SER A 14 -16.34 4.22 14.59
N ASN A 15 -15.75 5.43 14.65
CA ASN A 15 -14.30 5.60 14.54
C ASN A 15 -13.53 4.88 15.66
N TYR A 16 -14.06 4.91 16.89
CA TYR A 16 -13.45 4.21 18.02
C TYR A 16 -13.54 2.68 17.87
N ALA A 17 -14.73 2.16 17.55
CA ALA A 17 -14.96 0.73 17.30
C ALA A 17 -14.05 0.21 16.17
N LEU A 18 -13.98 0.94 15.05
CA LEU A 18 -13.08 0.62 13.93
C LEU A 18 -11.61 0.59 14.35
N SER A 19 -11.19 1.43 15.31
CA SER A 19 -9.82 1.41 15.82
C SER A 19 -9.55 0.16 16.65
N GLN A 20 -10.51 -0.28 17.47
CA GLN A 20 -10.38 -1.49 18.28
C GLN A 20 -10.41 -2.76 17.43
N GLU A 21 -11.33 -2.85 16.46
CA GLU A 21 -11.37 -3.96 15.50
C GLU A 21 -10.04 -4.09 14.74
N LYS A 22 -9.46 -2.96 14.30
CA LYS A 22 -8.12 -2.95 13.67
C LYS A 22 -7.03 -3.42 14.63
N CYS A 23 -7.06 -2.95 15.88
CA CYS A 23 -6.11 -3.39 16.91
C CYS A 23 -6.23 -4.89 17.20
N GLU A 24 -7.43 -5.44 17.24
CA GLU A 24 -7.69 -6.87 17.44
C GLU A 24 -7.19 -7.71 16.25
N ALA A 25 -7.46 -7.27 15.02
CA ALA A 25 -6.94 -7.93 13.83
C ALA A 25 -5.41 -8.00 13.84
N HIS A 26 -4.75 -6.89 14.22
CA HIS A 26 -3.30 -6.88 14.42
C HIS A 26 -2.85 -7.77 15.58
N ARG A 27 -3.56 -7.75 16.72
CA ARG A 27 -3.24 -8.56 17.89
C ARG A 27 -3.25 -10.05 17.53
N LYS A 28 -4.33 -10.55 16.93
CA LYS A 28 -4.45 -11.95 16.48
C LYS A 28 -3.28 -12.39 15.60
N LYS A 29 -2.80 -11.50 14.72
CA LYS A 29 -1.67 -11.78 13.82
C LYS A 29 -0.34 -11.97 14.54
N TYR A 30 -0.05 -11.17 15.56
CA TYR A 30 1.27 -11.16 16.22
C TYR A 30 1.33 -12.01 17.49
N GLU A 31 0.19 -12.24 18.14
CA GLU A 31 0.10 -12.88 19.45
C GLU A 31 0.44 -14.39 19.39
N GLU A 32 -0.07 -15.11 18.40
CA GLU A 32 0.13 -16.56 18.29
C GLU A 32 1.61 -16.97 18.15
N PRO A 33 2.41 -16.39 17.24
CA PRO A 33 3.83 -16.71 17.14
C PRO A 33 4.63 -16.35 18.40
N VAL A 34 4.29 -15.21 19.03
CA VAL A 34 4.96 -14.75 20.25
C VAL A 34 4.67 -15.67 21.43
N LYS A 35 3.41 -16.10 21.61
CA LYS A 35 3.03 -17.07 22.66
C LYS A 35 3.76 -18.40 22.50
N LYS A 36 3.86 -18.93 21.27
CA LYS A 36 4.62 -20.16 20.99
C LYS A 36 6.08 -20.00 21.37
N TRP A 37 6.71 -18.89 20.96
CA TRP A 37 8.09 -18.59 21.32
C TRP A 37 8.29 -18.49 22.84
N GLU A 38 7.40 -17.78 23.54
CA GLU A 38 7.50 -17.63 25.00
C GLU A 38 7.33 -18.95 25.75
N LYS A 39 6.44 -19.84 25.29
CA LYS A 39 6.31 -21.18 25.85
C LYS A 39 7.62 -21.97 25.72
N LEU A 40 8.25 -21.94 24.54
CA LEU A 40 9.52 -22.63 24.29
C LEU A 40 10.66 -22.04 25.12
N LYS A 41 10.71 -20.71 25.28
CA LYS A 41 11.71 -20.07 26.16
C LYS A 41 11.51 -20.42 27.63
N LYS A 42 10.26 -20.55 28.10
CA LYS A 42 9.96 -21.01 29.47
C LYS A 42 10.43 -22.45 29.72
N GLN A 43 10.46 -23.29 28.68
CA GLN A 43 11.00 -24.64 28.73
C GLN A 43 12.53 -24.70 28.64
N GLY A 44 13.21 -23.55 28.50
CA GLY A 44 14.68 -23.49 28.41
C GLY A 44 15.24 -23.73 27.01
N CYS A 45 14.40 -23.78 25.97
CA CYS A 45 14.87 -24.01 24.60
C CYS A 45 15.77 -22.88 24.09
N ASN A 46 16.74 -23.25 23.24
CA ASN A 46 17.58 -22.29 22.52
C ASN A 46 16.74 -21.49 21.50
N ASP A 47 17.20 -20.28 21.17
CA ASP A 47 16.54 -19.36 20.24
C ASP A 47 16.41 -19.97 18.82
N GLN A 48 17.34 -20.84 18.42
CA GLN A 48 17.29 -21.51 17.12
C GLN A 48 16.14 -22.51 17.02
N ILE A 49 15.97 -23.34 18.05
CA ILE A 49 14.84 -24.27 18.20
C ILE A 49 13.53 -23.46 18.27
N ALA A 50 13.50 -22.39 19.07
CA ALA A 50 12.33 -21.53 19.15
C ALA A 50 11.96 -20.92 17.78
N SER A 51 12.96 -20.56 16.98
CA SER A 51 12.77 -20.03 15.62
C SER A 51 12.13 -21.04 14.68
N GLU A 52 12.61 -22.28 14.70
CA GLU A 52 12.11 -23.36 13.84
C GLU A 52 10.64 -23.70 14.16
N PHE A 53 10.32 -23.88 15.45
CA PHE A 53 8.97 -24.26 15.87
C PHE A 53 7.94 -23.12 15.81
N SER A 54 8.37 -21.87 16.04
CA SER A 54 7.46 -20.71 15.97
C SER A 54 7.26 -20.18 14.54
N GLY A 55 8.11 -20.58 13.59
CA GLY A 55 8.07 -20.12 12.19
C GLY A 55 8.48 -18.66 12.00
N ILE A 56 9.10 -18.03 12.99
CA ILE A 56 9.58 -16.64 12.92
C ILE A 56 11.05 -16.57 13.31
N SER A 57 11.79 -15.55 12.85
CA SER A 57 13.16 -15.32 13.30
C SER A 57 13.19 -14.68 14.69
N ARG A 58 14.31 -14.80 15.41
CA ARG A 58 14.56 -14.07 16.67
C ARG A 58 14.30 -12.57 16.54
N ALA A 59 14.76 -11.95 15.46
CA ALA A 59 14.55 -10.52 15.22
C ALA A 59 13.05 -10.20 15.05
N THR A 60 12.31 -11.05 14.33
CA THR A 60 10.86 -10.93 14.15
C THR A 60 10.12 -11.06 15.49
N TYR A 61 10.55 -11.99 16.37
CA TYR A 61 9.99 -12.15 17.72
C TYR A 61 10.03 -10.85 18.52
N PHE A 62 11.20 -10.21 18.62
CA PHE A 62 11.33 -8.95 19.36
C PHE A 62 10.53 -7.81 18.71
N ARG A 63 10.49 -7.74 17.38
CA ARG A 63 9.65 -6.76 16.66
C ARG A 63 8.17 -6.96 16.98
N TYR A 64 7.69 -8.21 17.00
CA TYR A 64 6.29 -8.53 17.29
C TYR A 64 5.94 -8.22 18.75
N LYS A 65 6.82 -8.56 19.69
CA LYS A 65 6.67 -8.20 21.11
C LYS A 65 6.56 -6.68 21.31
N ALA A 66 7.38 -5.90 20.61
CA ALA A 66 7.31 -4.44 20.64
C ALA A 66 6.05 -3.88 19.96
N ILE A 67 5.48 -4.58 18.99
CA ILE A 67 4.19 -4.20 18.37
C ILE A 67 3.03 -4.51 19.34
N LEU A 68 3.03 -5.68 19.98
CA LEU A 68 2.01 -6.06 20.95
C LEU A 68 1.93 -5.07 22.13
N SER A 69 3.08 -4.63 22.66
CA SER A 69 3.09 -3.62 23.74
C SER A 69 2.51 -2.27 23.30
N LYS A 70 2.68 -1.88 22.04
CA LYS A 70 2.04 -0.67 21.46
C LYS A 70 0.54 -0.88 21.24
N LEU A 71 0.13 -2.05 20.76
CA LEU A 71 -1.28 -2.40 20.57
C LEU A 71 -2.06 -2.44 21.90
N MET A 72 -1.42 -2.86 23.00
CA MET A 72 -2.02 -2.79 24.34
C MET A 72 -2.33 -1.34 24.76
N LYS A 73 -1.53 -0.38 24.30
CA LYS A 73 -1.77 1.06 24.50
C LYS A 73 -2.75 1.67 23.48
N GLY A 74 -3.35 0.85 22.62
CA GLY A 74 -4.24 1.30 21.55
C GLY A 74 -3.53 1.95 20.36
N VAL A 75 -2.20 1.84 20.26
CA VAL A 75 -1.41 2.43 19.17
C VAL A 75 -1.25 1.43 18.04
N LEU A 76 -1.86 1.74 16.89
CA LEU A 76 -1.74 0.95 15.68
C LEU A 76 -0.32 1.06 15.07
N PRO A 77 0.19 -0.02 14.45
CA PRO A 77 1.43 0.05 13.69
C PRO A 77 1.26 1.04 12.52
N PRO A 78 2.32 1.80 12.17
CA PRO A 78 2.25 2.74 11.07
C PRO A 78 1.98 2.02 9.75
N SER A 79 1.26 2.69 8.86
CA SER A 79 1.03 2.19 7.50
C SER A 79 2.37 2.00 6.78
N LYS A 80 2.50 0.89 6.04
CA LYS A 80 3.61 0.68 5.12
C LYS A 80 3.48 1.50 3.83
N ARG A 81 2.33 2.13 3.60
CA ARG A 81 2.12 2.97 2.43
C ARG A 81 3.06 4.19 2.49
N PRO A 82 3.83 4.48 1.44
CA PRO A 82 4.65 5.68 1.38
C PRO A 82 3.80 6.94 1.64
N LYS A 83 4.35 7.90 2.38
CA LYS A 83 3.68 9.19 2.63
C LYS A 83 3.49 9.99 1.33
N MET A 84 4.45 9.87 0.41
CA MET A 84 4.44 10.53 -0.89
C MET A 84 4.49 9.47 -1.98
N LEU A 85 3.39 9.33 -2.71
CA LEU A 85 3.38 8.54 -3.93
C LEU A 85 3.91 9.40 -5.08
N ARG A 86 4.71 8.80 -5.97
CA ARG A 86 5.15 9.48 -7.20
C ARG A 86 3.91 9.88 -7.99
N LYS A 87 3.77 11.17 -8.25
CA LYS A 87 2.73 11.70 -9.14
C LYS A 87 3.22 11.65 -10.59
N PRO A 88 2.34 11.43 -11.58
CA PRO A 88 2.70 11.62 -12.97
C PRO A 88 3.22 13.06 -13.16
N GLN A 89 4.30 13.21 -13.93
CA GLN A 89 4.89 14.53 -14.23
C GLN A 89 4.24 15.19 -15.45
N TRP A 90 3.45 14.43 -16.20
CA TRP A 90 2.78 14.88 -17.41
C TRP A 90 1.41 15.48 -17.12
N GLY A 91 1.06 16.52 -17.87
CA GLY A 91 -0.25 17.16 -17.83
C GLY A 91 -1.27 16.50 -18.75
N GLU A 92 -2.48 17.06 -18.76
CA GLU A 92 -3.58 16.60 -19.61
C GLU A 92 -3.30 16.81 -21.10
N SER A 93 -2.61 17.89 -21.46
CA SER A 93 -2.21 18.18 -22.85
C SER A 93 -1.35 17.06 -23.46
N GLU A 94 -0.39 16.55 -22.71
CA GLU A 94 0.50 15.47 -23.15
C GLU A 94 -0.28 14.15 -23.31
N MET A 95 -1.27 13.91 -22.45
CA MET A 95 -2.16 12.76 -22.55
C MET A 95 -3.04 12.85 -23.80
N GLN A 96 -3.67 14.00 -24.06
CA GLN A 96 -4.48 14.21 -25.25
C GLN A 96 -3.68 14.06 -26.54
N LEU A 97 -2.42 14.49 -26.54
CA LEU A 97 -1.51 14.31 -27.66
C LEU A 97 -1.24 12.82 -27.96
N VAL A 98 -0.97 12.02 -26.92
CA VAL A 98 -0.82 10.56 -27.05
C VAL A 98 -2.10 9.93 -27.60
N LEU A 99 -3.26 10.36 -27.11
CA LEU A 99 -4.56 9.87 -27.56
C LEU A 99 -4.81 10.20 -29.03
N LYS A 100 -4.51 11.43 -29.45
CA LYS A 100 -4.61 11.87 -30.84
C LYS A 100 -3.74 11.00 -31.76
N LEU A 101 -2.47 10.81 -31.40
CA LEU A 101 -1.53 9.97 -32.16
C LEU A 101 -2.00 8.52 -32.30
N ARG A 102 -2.66 7.97 -31.27
CA ARG A 102 -3.25 6.62 -31.32
C ARG A 102 -4.47 6.54 -32.22
N ARG A 103 -5.34 7.55 -32.19
CA ARG A 103 -6.53 7.60 -33.05
C ARG A 103 -6.13 7.70 -34.52
N GLU A 104 -5.11 8.50 -34.82
CA GLU A 104 -4.58 8.65 -36.18
C GLU A 104 -3.82 7.40 -36.64
N ASN A 105 -3.15 6.69 -35.73
CA ASN A 105 -2.32 5.53 -36.06
C ASN A 105 -2.55 4.35 -35.08
N PRO A 106 -3.61 3.55 -35.29
CA PRO A 106 -4.02 2.51 -34.34
C PRO A 106 -3.00 1.38 -34.16
N THR A 107 -2.21 1.09 -35.20
CA THR A 107 -1.18 0.03 -35.21
C THR A 107 0.11 0.43 -34.51
N TYR A 108 0.26 1.69 -34.08
CA TYR A 108 1.51 2.15 -33.48
C TYR A 108 1.63 1.68 -32.04
N GLY A 109 2.61 0.83 -31.82
CA GLY A 109 3.01 0.43 -30.48
C GLY A 109 3.57 1.60 -29.68
N LYS A 110 3.53 1.44 -28.36
CA LYS A 110 4.05 2.39 -27.37
C LYS A 110 5.45 2.92 -27.65
N ALA A 111 6.35 2.06 -28.14
CA ALA A 111 7.72 2.45 -28.48
C ALA A 111 7.74 3.46 -29.65
N LYS A 112 6.96 3.22 -30.70
CA LYS A 112 6.89 4.10 -31.87
C LYS A 112 6.28 5.45 -31.52
N ILE A 113 5.20 5.46 -30.74
CA ILE A 113 4.59 6.71 -30.23
C ILE A 113 5.60 7.49 -29.37
N SER A 114 6.37 6.82 -28.51
CA SER A 114 7.38 7.50 -27.70
C SER A 114 8.50 8.16 -28.51
N VAL A 115 8.86 7.58 -29.66
CA VAL A 115 9.85 8.16 -30.59
C VAL A 115 9.28 9.38 -31.30
N ILE A 116 8.03 9.30 -31.79
CA ILE A 116 7.33 10.42 -32.44
C ILE A 116 7.20 11.59 -31.47
N LEU A 117 6.74 11.32 -30.25
CA LEU A 117 6.63 12.31 -29.19
C LEU A 117 7.97 13.00 -28.94
N LYS A 118 9.06 12.23 -28.77
CA LYS A 118 10.40 12.80 -28.56
C LYS A 118 10.92 13.64 -29.74
N ARG A 119 10.54 13.29 -30.97
CA ARG A 119 10.97 13.96 -32.20
C ARG A 119 10.22 15.27 -32.43
N ASP A 120 8.90 15.25 -32.31
CA ASP A 120 8.02 16.31 -32.84
C ASP A 120 7.51 17.26 -31.76
N HIS A 121 7.50 16.80 -30.50
CA HIS A 121 6.96 17.56 -29.38
C HIS A 121 8.00 17.52 -28.27
N THR A 122 8.73 18.62 -28.05
CA THR A 122 9.79 18.75 -27.04
C THR A 122 9.25 18.52 -25.62
N LEU A 123 8.93 17.28 -25.29
CA LEU A 123 8.30 16.85 -24.06
C LEU A 123 9.40 16.66 -23.04
N ILE A 124 9.27 17.42 -21.95
CA ILE A 124 10.26 17.56 -20.88
C ILE A 124 10.34 16.27 -20.03
N SER A 125 9.37 15.39 -20.16
CA SER A 125 9.28 14.15 -19.38
C SER A 125 10.36 13.15 -19.76
N LYS A 126 11.28 12.88 -18.84
CA LYS A 126 12.35 11.87 -18.99
C LYS A 126 11.83 10.45 -19.29
N ASP A 127 10.53 10.20 -19.05
CA ASP A 127 9.90 8.87 -19.14
C ASP A 127 8.68 8.82 -20.10
N HIS A 128 8.88 9.11 -21.39
CA HIS A 128 7.86 9.04 -22.46
C HIS A 128 7.10 7.69 -22.51
N LYS A 129 7.75 6.60 -22.11
CA LYS A 129 7.12 5.28 -22.00
C LYS A 129 6.10 5.23 -20.86
N ASN A 130 6.28 5.95 -19.75
CA ASN A 130 5.30 5.91 -18.67
C ASN A 130 4.04 6.73 -19.02
N LEU A 131 4.22 7.87 -19.69
CA LEU A 131 3.13 8.67 -20.24
C LEU A 131 2.18 7.84 -21.14
N VAL A 132 2.74 7.11 -22.11
CA VAL A 132 1.92 6.32 -23.04
C VAL A 132 1.18 5.18 -22.32
N ARG A 133 1.79 4.55 -21.32
CA ARG A 133 1.13 3.48 -20.52
C ARG A 133 -0.02 4.03 -19.69
N ASP A 134 0.20 5.19 -19.09
CA ASP A 134 -0.77 5.74 -18.14
C ASP A 134 -1.94 6.40 -18.91
N ALA A 135 -1.72 6.89 -20.15
CA ALA A 135 -2.77 7.22 -21.11
C ALA A 135 -3.58 5.99 -21.58
N GLU A 136 -2.93 4.84 -21.80
CA GLU A 136 -3.62 3.57 -22.12
C GLU A 136 -4.54 3.14 -20.96
N ARG A 137 -4.05 3.23 -19.71
CA ARG A 137 -4.86 2.93 -18.52
C ARG A 137 -6.06 3.85 -18.36
N ALA A 138 -5.93 5.13 -18.72
CA ALA A 138 -7.03 6.08 -18.66
C ALA A 138 -8.14 5.80 -19.69
N LEU A 139 -7.83 5.11 -20.80
CA LEU A 139 -8.81 4.68 -21.80
C LEU A 139 -9.55 3.39 -21.45
N THR A 140 -9.06 2.64 -20.44
CA THR A 140 -9.64 1.34 -20.05
C THR A 140 -10.65 1.44 -18.91
N PHE A 141 -11.06 2.65 -18.53
CA PHE A 141 -12.08 2.95 -17.53
C PHE A 141 -13.25 3.71 -18.13
#